data_AF-A0A9E5Z2A2-F1
#
_entry.id   AF-A0A9E5Z2A2-F1
#
_cell.length_a   1.000
_cell.length_b   1.000
_cell.length_c   1.000
_cell.angle_alpha   90.00
_cell.angle_beta   90.00
_cell.angle_gamma   90.00
#
_symmetry.space_group_name_H-M   'P 1'
#
loop_
_entity.id
_entity.type
_entity.pdbx_description
1 polymer ?
#
loop_
_entity_poly.entity_id
_entity_poly.type
_entity_poly.pdbx_seq_one_letter_code
_entity_poly.pdbx_strand_id
1 'polypeptide(L)'
;GVDDVMDETVSKVWDGTDGQYLSFNFNVMDSSSAPGVTATEPGGLEAREIMRVASKISARGGVSVIDVTELCPMFDVSGSTSRMAVCVVMRIMAGIALKHGKTLDESLRRPGWKFKD
;
A
#
# COMPACT_ATOMS: atom_id res chain seq x y z
N GLY A 1 -10.64 -0.92 -16.00
CA GLY A 1 -9.34 -0.33 -15.59
C GLY A 1 -8.96 -0.84 -14.21
N VAL A 2 -7.89 -0.32 -13.60
CA VAL A 2 -7.44 -0.81 -12.28
C VAL A 2 -8.55 -0.77 -11.22
N ASP A 3 -9.42 0.25 -11.26
CA ASP A 3 -10.52 0.39 -10.29
C ASP A 3 -11.53 -0.77 -10.39
N ASP A 4 -11.98 -1.11 -11.60
CA ASP A 4 -12.96 -2.19 -11.81
C ASP A 4 -12.40 -3.55 -11.38
N VAL A 5 -11.13 -3.81 -11.71
CA VAL A 5 -10.44 -5.05 -11.32
C VAL A 5 -10.31 -5.14 -9.81
N MET A 6 -9.97 -4.02 -9.16
CA MET A 6 -9.83 -3.99 -7.72
C MET A 6 -11.18 -4.14 -7.02
N ASP A 7 -12.26 -3.55 -7.53
CA ASP A 7 -13.61 -3.71 -6.98
C ASP A 7 -14.09 -5.16 -7.03
N GLU A 8 -13.85 -5.86 -8.14
CA GLU A 8 -14.12 -7.29 -8.26
C GLU A 8 -13.25 -8.11 -7.31
N THR A 9 -11.94 -7.83 -7.28
CA THR A 9 -10.96 -8.57 -6.47
C THR A 9 -11.29 -8.47 -4.99
N VAL A 10 -11.56 -7.26 -4.49
CA VAL A 10 -11.84 -7.07 -3.07
C VAL A 10 -13.16 -7.67 -2.63
N SER A 11 -14.16 -7.76 -3.52
CA SER A 11 -15.40 -8.48 -3.23
C SER A 11 -15.12 -9.98 -3.06
N LYS A 12 -14.32 -10.57 -3.95
CA LYS A 12 -14.03 -12.00 -3.93
C LYS A 12 -13.13 -12.44 -2.77
N VAL A 13 -12.12 -11.64 -2.42
CA VAL A 13 -11.07 -12.05 -1.49
C VAL A 13 -11.45 -11.85 -0.02
N TRP A 14 -12.24 -10.81 0.30
CA TRP A 14 -12.61 -10.48 1.68
C TRP A 14 -13.82 -11.24 2.20
N ASP A 15 -14.73 -11.67 1.32
CA ASP A 15 -15.96 -12.30 1.74
C ASP A 15 -15.70 -13.79 2.05
N GLY A 16 -16.01 -14.23 3.27
CA GLY A 16 -15.85 -15.63 3.70
C GLY A 16 -14.44 -16.04 4.12
N THR A 17 -13.54 -15.09 4.40
CA THR A 17 -12.17 -15.35 4.89
C THR A 17 -11.90 -14.67 6.23
N ASP A 18 -11.09 -15.32 7.08
CA ASP A 18 -10.72 -14.81 8.41
C ASP A 18 -9.66 -13.71 8.36
N GLY A 19 -8.94 -13.58 7.25
CA GLY A 19 -7.84 -12.63 7.08
C GLY A 19 -7.27 -12.62 5.67
N GLN A 20 -6.49 -11.58 5.38
CA GLN A 20 -5.92 -11.35 4.05
C GLN A 20 -4.40 -11.17 4.14
N TYR A 21 -3.68 -11.91 3.29
CA TYR A 21 -2.25 -11.77 3.08
C TYR A 21 -2.02 -10.99 1.78
N LEU A 22 -1.48 -9.78 1.89
CA LEU A 22 -1.13 -8.96 0.75
C LEU A 22 0.36 -9.10 0.46
N SER A 23 0.71 -9.83 -0.59
CA SER A 23 2.07 -9.78 -1.16
C SER A 23 2.12 -8.71 -2.24
N PHE A 24 2.98 -7.72 -2.03
CA PHE A 24 3.14 -6.61 -2.93
C PHE A 24 4.53 -6.64 -3.54
N ASN A 25 4.60 -7.17 -4.76
CA ASN A 25 5.82 -7.22 -5.55
C ASN A 25 5.95 -5.94 -6.37
N PHE A 26 7.05 -5.19 -6.17
CA PHE A 26 7.25 -3.90 -6.83
C PHE A 26 7.58 -3.98 -8.33
N ASN A 27 7.89 -5.17 -8.87
CA ASN A 27 8.07 -5.38 -10.32
C ASN A 27 6.76 -5.17 -11.11
N VAL A 28 5.61 -5.09 -10.44
CA VAL A 28 4.31 -4.82 -11.10
C VAL A 28 4.21 -3.38 -11.63
N MET A 29 5.03 -2.47 -11.11
CA MET A 29 5.00 -1.07 -11.51
C MET A 29 5.83 -0.84 -12.76
N ASP A 30 5.45 0.14 -13.57
CA ASP A 30 6.22 0.51 -14.75
C ASP A 30 7.65 0.92 -14.37
N SER A 31 8.61 0.54 -15.20
CA SER A 31 10.04 0.87 -15.02
C SER A 31 10.32 2.36 -14.77
N SER A 32 9.51 3.27 -15.33
CA SER A 32 9.65 4.72 -15.10
C SER A 32 9.15 5.16 -13.72
N SER A 33 8.21 4.42 -13.13
CA SER A 33 7.68 4.62 -11.79
C SER A 33 8.49 3.89 -10.70
N ALA A 34 9.20 2.81 -11.07
CA ALA A 34 9.82 1.86 -10.13
C ALA A 34 11.20 1.33 -10.56
N PRO A 35 12.21 2.18 -10.78
CA PRO A 35 13.52 1.72 -11.24
C PRO A 35 14.28 0.87 -10.21
N GLY A 36 13.95 1.00 -8.92
CA GLY A 36 14.63 0.37 -7.80
C GLY A 36 14.20 -1.06 -7.51
N VAL A 37 14.17 -1.89 -8.53
CA VAL A 37 13.80 -3.31 -8.44
C VAL A 37 14.78 -4.21 -9.18
N THR A 38 14.71 -5.52 -8.96
CA THR A 38 15.62 -6.51 -9.58
C THR A 38 15.30 -6.79 -11.05
N ALA A 39 14.02 -6.73 -11.42
CA ALA A 39 13.53 -7.01 -12.76
C ALA A 39 12.55 -5.91 -13.19
N THR A 40 13.08 -4.86 -13.81
CA THR A 40 12.27 -3.75 -14.33
C THR A 40 11.57 -4.15 -15.63
N GLU A 41 10.26 -3.92 -15.72
CA GLU A 41 9.48 -4.18 -16.92
C GLU A 41 8.74 -2.90 -17.41
N PRO A 42 8.71 -2.62 -18.73
CA PRO A 42 7.89 -1.55 -19.27
C PRO A 42 6.42 -1.95 -19.37
N GLY A 43 5.51 -0.97 -19.25
CA GLY A 43 4.06 -1.17 -19.38
C GLY A 43 3.36 -1.64 -18.10
N GLY A 44 4.03 -1.51 -16.96
CA GLY A 44 3.46 -1.84 -15.65
C GLY A 44 2.52 -0.76 -15.11
N LEU A 45 2.14 -0.90 -13.84
CA LEU A 45 1.28 0.07 -13.15
C LEU A 45 2.01 1.39 -12.92
N GLU A 46 1.31 2.49 -13.17
CA GLU A 46 1.79 3.82 -12.85
C GLU A 46 1.62 4.15 -11.36
N ALA A 47 2.44 5.07 -10.84
CA ALA A 47 2.36 5.58 -9.47
C ALA A 47 0.94 5.99 -9.03
N ARG A 48 0.11 6.51 -9.95
CA ARG A 48 -1.28 6.87 -9.65
C ARG A 48 -2.21 5.66 -9.48
N GLU A 49 -1.97 4.60 -10.23
CA GLU A 49 -2.79 3.39 -10.25
C GLU A 49 -2.52 2.57 -9.01
N ILE A 50 -1.25 2.48 -8.63
CA ILE A 50 -0.87 1.74 -7.43
C ILE A 50 -1.42 2.38 -6.15
N MET A 51 -1.52 3.71 -6.11
CA MET A 51 -2.16 4.41 -5.00
C MET A 51 -3.69 4.22 -4.99
N ARG A 52 -4.32 3.99 -6.16
CA ARG A 52 -5.74 3.58 -6.24
C ARG A 52 -5.93 2.16 -5.70
N VAL A 53 -5.08 1.22 -6.10
CA VAL A 53 -5.04 -0.15 -5.56
C VAL A 53 -4.96 -0.13 -4.02
N ALA A 54 -3.98 0.59 -3.47
CA ALA A 54 -3.80 0.75 -2.03
C ALA A 54 -5.06 1.32 -1.35
N SER A 55 -5.70 2.32 -1.97
CA SER A 55 -6.92 2.94 -1.44
C SER A 55 -8.10 1.97 -1.43
N LYS A 56 -8.31 1.21 -2.51
CA LYS A 56 -9.37 0.19 -2.63
C LYS A 56 -9.21 -0.93 -1.61
N ILE A 57 -7.98 -1.44 -1.43
CA ILE A 57 -7.65 -2.42 -0.39
C ILE A 57 -8.00 -1.86 1.00
N SER A 58 -7.53 -0.65 1.30
CA SER A 58 -7.72 -0.02 2.61
C SER A 58 -9.20 0.18 2.98
N ALA A 59 -10.06 0.46 1.99
CA ALA A 59 -11.49 0.68 2.20
C ALA A 59 -12.23 -0.58 2.68
N ARG A 60 -11.73 -1.78 2.36
CA ARG A 60 -12.30 -3.03 2.90
C ARG A 60 -12.08 -3.18 4.39
N GLY A 61 -11.03 -2.58 4.93
CA GLY A 61 -10.84 -2.43 6.38
C GLY A 61 -9.95 -3.47 7.05
N GLY A 62 -9.52 -4.52 6.35
CA GLY A 62 -8.70 -5.55 7.00
C GLY A 62 -7.62 -6.04 6.07
N VAL A 63 -6.36 -5.93 6.47
CA VAL A 63 -5.26 -6.71 5.90
C VAL A 63 -4.49 -7.26 7.09
N SER A 64 -4.34 -8.59 7.17
CA SER A 64 -3.70 -9.25 8.30
C SER A 64 -2.19 -9.16 8.22
N VAL A 65 -1.65 -9.26 7.01
CA VAL A 65 -0.21 -9.20 6.73
C VAL A 65 0.03 -8.46 5.42
N ILE A 66 1.01 -7.57 5.43
CA ILE A 66 1.54 -6.92 4.24
C ILE A 66 3.00 -7.33 4.10
N ASP A 67 3.33 -7.88 2.93
CA ASP A 67 4.67 -8.29 2.53
C ASP A 67 5.07 -7.46 1.31
N VAL A 68 6.24 -6.82 1.37
CA VAL A 68 6.76 -5.96 0.30
C VAL A 68 8.01 -6.61 -0.26
N THR A 69 7.98 -6.95 -1.55
CA THR A 69 9.02 -7.74 -2.20
C THR A 69 9.62 -7.00 -3.40
N GLU A 70 10.79 -7.48 -3.83
CA GLU A 70 11.54 -7.03 -5.02
C GLU A 70 12.13 -5.62 -4.99
N LEU A 71 12.10 -4.93 -3.84
CA LEU A 71 12.88 -3.70 -3.70
C LEU A 71 14.38 -4.00 -3.78
N CYS A 72 15.07 -3.27 -4.65
CA CYS A 72 16.52 -3.35 -4.81
C CYS A 72 17.14 -1.95 -4.62
N PRO A 73 17.64 -1.62 -3.41
CA PRO A 73 18.23 -0.31 -3.12
C PRO A 73 19.40 0.07 -4.02
N MET A 74 20.14 -0.91 -4.56
CA MET A 74 21.25 -0.66 -5.47
C MET A 74 20.83 -0.03 -6.80
N PHE A 75 19.59 -0.27 -7.24
CA PHE A 75 19.02 0.30 -8.47
C PHE A 75 18.08 1.47 -8.19
N ASP A 76 17.83 1.80 -6.92
CA ASP A 76 16.80 2.77 -6.55
C ASP A 76 17.30 4.22 -6.69
N VAL A 77 16.89 4.87 -7.77
CA VAL A 77 17.28 6.25 -8.07
C VAL A 77 16.69 7.19 -7.04
N SER A 78 17.57 7.79 -6.22
CA SER A 78 17.21 8.73 -5.15
C SER A 78 16.22 8.16 -4.11
N GLY A 79 16.14 6.83 -3.98
CA GLY A 79 15.20 6.16 -3.08
C GLY A 79 13.73 6.29 -3.52
N SER A 80 13.48 6.57 -4.80
CA SER A 80 12.12 6.87 -5.31
C SER A 80 11.18 5.67 -5.17
N THR A 81 11.66 4.46 -5.49
CA THR A 81 10.90 3.20 -5.42
C THR A 81 10.62 2.82 -3.98
N SER A 82 11.62 2.92 -3.10
CA SER A 82 11.48 2.67 -1.67
C SER A 82 10.46 3.63 -1.03
N ARG A 83 10.47 4.91 -1.41
CA ARG A 83 9.46 5.88 -0.96
C ARG A 83 8.07 5.56 -1.49
N MET A 84 7.96 5.07 -2.73
CA MET A 84 6.67 4.60 -3.26
C MET A 84 6.12 3.43 -2.45
N ALA A 85 6.95 2.45 -2.09
CA ALA A 85 6.58 1.35 -1.20
C ALA A 85 6.07 1.84 0.15
N VAL A 86 6.78 2.76 0.80
CA VAL A 86 6.33 3.38 2.04
C VAL A 86 4.98 4.09 1.85
N CYS A 87 4.80 4.85 0.77
CA CYS A 87 3.55 5.54 0.48
C CYS A 87 2.36 4.58 0.32
N VAL A 88 2.55 3.47 -0.38
CA VAL A 88 1.53 2.43 -0.56
C VAL A 88 1.15 1.81 0.78
N VAL A 89 2.13 1.37 1.57
CA VAL A 89 1.89 0.75 2.89
C VAL A 89 1.19 1.74 3.82
N MET A 90 1.68 2.98 3.90
CA MET A 90 1.10 4.03 4.72
C MET A 90 -0.34 4.35 4.31
N ARG A 91 -0.65 4.34 3.00
CA ARG A 91 -2.02 4.53 2.50
C ARG A 91 -2.94 3.43 3.00
N ILE A 92 -2.50 2.17 2.95
CA ILE A 92 -3.28 1.03 3.42
C ILE A 92 -3.51 1.14 4.93
N MET A 93 -2.45 1.36 5.70
CA MET A 93 -2.52 1.51 7.15
C MET A 93 -3.43 2.68 7.56
N ALA A 94 -3.34 3.82 6.88
CA ALA A 94 -4.17 4.98 7.17
C ALA A 94 -5.66 4.68 6.94
N GLY A 95 -6.02 3.99 5.86
CA GLY A 95 -7.41 3.62 5.60
C GLY A 95 -7.96 2.59 6.59
N ILE A 96 -7.14 1.61 6.99
CA ILE A 96 -7.50 0.66 8.07
C ILE A 96 -7.72 1.40 9.39
N ALA A 97 -6.79 2.31 9.75
CA ALA A 97 -6.88 3.12 10.95
C ALA A 97 -8.12 4.03 10.96
N LEU A 98 -8.51 4.59 9.81
CA LEU A 98 -9.72 5.40 9.69
C LEU A 98 -11.00 4.60 10.00
N LYS A 99 -11.03 3.31 9.63
CA LYS A 99 -12.21 2.45 9.77
C LYS A 99 -12.30 1.74 11.12
N HIS A 100 -11.15 1.36 11.68
CA HIS A 100 -11.08 0.53 12.89
C HIS A 100 -10.45 1.24 14.09
N GLY A 101 -9.81 2.40 13.90
CA GLY A 101 -9.07 3.08 14.94
C GLY A 101 -9.89 4.12 15.69
N LYS A 102 -9.82 4.07 17.03
CA LYS A 102 -9.42 5.27 17.78
C LYS A 102 -7.93 5.45 17.49
N THR A 103 -7.58 6.53 16.80
CA THR A 103 -6.45 6.63 15.84
C THR A 103 -5.02 6.59 16.40
N LEU A 104 -4.81 6.29 17.67
CA LEU A 104 -3.48 6.01 18.25
C LEU A 104 -3.71 5.43 19.64
N ASP A 105 -2.88 4.50 20.09
CA ASP A 105 -2.70 4.33 21.53
C ASP A 105 -2.21 5.67 22.09
N GLU A 106 -3.02 6.32 22.93
CA GLU A 106 -2.70 7.64 23.48
C GLU A 106 -1.43 7.62 24.34
N SER A 107 -1.05 6.45 24.86
CA SER A 107 0.21 6.29 25.60
C SER A 107 1.46 6.41 24.72
N LEU A 108 1.33 6.20 23.41
CA LEU A 108 2.41 6.40 22.42
C LEU A 108 2.50 7.84 21.92
N ARG A 109 1.54 8.70 22.30
CA ARG A 109 1.49 10.10 21.87
C ARG A 109 2.54 10.91 22.63
N ARG A 110 3.37 11.67 21.90
CA ARG A 110 4.34 12.58 22.53
C ARG A 110 3.62 13.56 23.47
N PRO A 111 4.10 13.77 24.71
CA PRO A 111 3.51 14.74 25.61
C PRO A 111 3.42 16.12 24.95
N GLY A 112 2.22 16.69 24.90
CA GLY A 112 1.96 18.04 24.38
C GLY A 112 1.48 18.15 22.93
N TRP A 113 1.39 17.06 22.16
CA TRP A 113 0.82 17.12 20.81
C TRP A 113 -0.72 17.06 20.83
N LYS A 114 -1.39 18.03 20.19
CA LYS A 114 -2.86 18.05 20.01
C LYS A 114 -3.20 18.05 18.52
N PHE A 115 -4.15 17.21 18.13
CA PHE A 115 -4.82 17.32 16.84
C PHE A 115 -5.74 18.54 16.90
N LYS A 116 -5.67 19.44 15.91
CA LYS A 116 -6.67 20.50 15.76
C LYS A 116 -7.76 19.94 14.86
N ASP A 117 -8.99 20.00 15.36
CA ASP A 117 -10.21 19.71 14.60
C ASP A 117 -10.33 20.61 13.36
#